data_AF-A0ABD2MBD4-F1
#
_entry.id   AF-A0ABD2MBD4-F1
#
_cell.length_a   1.000
_cell.length_b   1.000
_cell.length_c   1.000
_cell.angle_alpha   90.00
_cell.angle_beta   90.00
_cell.angle_gamma   90.00
#
_symmetry.space_group_name_H-M   'P 1'
#
loop_
_entity.id
_entity.type
_entity.pdbx_description
1 polymer ?
#
loop_
_entity_poly.entity_id
_entity_poly.type
_entity_poly.pdbx_seq_one_letter_code
_entity_poly.pdbx_strand_id
1 'polypeptide(L)'
;MLTDIADGDSSTVSIHYFLYAKIGLKHEPLTLVSPAFQVPMPPFAPAIFAPEFRELAPPKLELFDLDDAFATHKIQLAQLTNRCAENELNLYIREAGEILDINKTLLRSERRTEGKITAKKVMEYVILHIVEWKKSTGGMVGR
;
A
#
# COMPACT_ATOMS: atom_id res chain seq x y z
N MET A 1 31.68 51.75 -60.13
CA MET A 1 33.04 52.31 -60.30
C MET A 1 33.73 52.05 -58.98
N LEU A 2 34.30 50.87 -58.72
CA LEU A 2 35.42 50.21 -59.42
C LEU A 2 36.56 51.20 -59.68
N THR A 3 37.60 51.07 -58.87
CA THR A 3 39.02 51.46 -58.98
C THR A 3 39.51 51.69 -57.55
N ASP A 4 40.56 51.09 -56.99
CA ASP A 4 41.46 50.03 -57.38
C ASP A 4 41.99 49.47 -56.06
N ILE A 5 41.68 48.21 -55.73
CA ILE A 5 42.39 47.45 -54.68
C ILE A 5 43.45 46.65 -55.43
N ALA A 6 44.46 47.36 -55.92
CA ALA A 6 45.63 46.79 -56.56
C ALA A 6 46.70 47.88 -56.56
N ASP A 7 47.36 48.05 -55.43
CA ASP A 7 48.81 48.28 -55.35
C ASP A 7 49.19 48.24 -53.86
N GLY A 8 49.91 47.19 -53.49
CA GLY A 8 50.45 47.00 -52.15
C GLY A 8 51.58 47.98 -51.90
N ASP A 9 51.23 49.23 -51.66
CA ASP A 9 52.17 50.31 -51.45
C ASP A 9 52.73 50.24 -50.03
N SER A 10 54.05 50.03 -49.91
CA SER A 10 54.79 49.88 -48.65
C SER A 10 54.56 51.04 -47.67
N SER A 11 54.16 52.20 -48.18
CA SER A 11 53.77 53.40 -47.43
C SER A 11 52.53 53.17 -46.53
N THR A 12 51.56 52.36 -46.99
CA THR A 12 50.31 52.08 -46.25
C THR A 12 50.57 51.21 -45.01
N VAL A 13 51.45 50.23 -45.12
CA VAL A 13 51.85 49.40 -43.96
C VAL A 13 52.56 50.24 -42.89
N SER A 14 53.37 51.21 -43.33
CA SER A 14 54.11 52.11 -42.47
C SER A 14 53.20 53.06 -41.67
N ILE A 15 52.19 53.67 -42.31
CA ILE A 15 51.24 54.57 -41.61
C ILE A 15 50.43 53.86 -40.53
N HIS A 16 50.08 52.59 -40.73
CA HIS A 16 49.37 51.81 -39.72
C HIS A 16 50.28 51.55 -38.51
N TYR A 17 51.55 51.20 -38.73
CA TYR A 17 52.51 50.96 -37.65
C TYR A 17 52.70 52.17 -36.71
N PHE A 18 52.82 53.38 -37.28
CA PHE A 18 52.95 54.61 -36.49
C PHE A 18 51.69 54.95 -35.68
N LEU A 19 50.51 54.58 -36.17
CA LEU A 19 49.26 54.80 -35.46
C LEU A 19 49.17 53.95 -34.19
N TYR A 20 49.52 52.66 -34.25
CA TYR A 20 49.53 51.75 -33.09
C TYR A 20 50.39 52.30 -31.94
N ALA A 21 51.58 52.83 -32.25
CA ALA A 21 52.47 53.43 -31.27
C ALA A 21 51.88 54.70 -30.65
N LYS A 22 51.23 55.57 -31.45
CA LYS A 22 50.63 56.82 -30.97
C LYS A 22 49.43 56.60 -30.04
N ILE A 23 48.66 55.53 -30.25
CA ILE A 23 47.49 55.18 -29.42
C ILE A 23 47.82 54.21 -28.28
N GLY A 24 49.11 53.83 -28.12
CA GLY A 24 49.56 52.93 -27.06
C GLY A 24 49.02 51.50 -27.16
N LEU A 25 48.57 51.08 -28.35
CA LEU A 25 47.97 49.77 -28.56
C LEU A 25 49.06 48.73 -28.84
N LYS A 26 49.13 47.69 -27.99
CA LYS A 26 50.12 46.62 -28.11
C LYS A 26 49.90 45.83 -29.40
N HIS A 27 50.94 45.72 -30.22
CA HIS A 27 50.88 45.02 -31.49
C HIS A 27 51.13 43.51 -31.29
N GLU A 28 50.08 42.76 -30.98
CA GLU A 28 50.14 41.30 -30.86
C GLU A 28 49.53 40.62 -32.11
N PRO A 29 50.07 39.47 -32.55
CA PRO A 29 49.46 38.70 -33.62
C PRO A 29 48.08 38.21 -33.17
N LEU A 30 47.05 38.43 -34.00
CA LEU A 30 45.69 38.02 -33.70
C LEU A 30 45.62 36.49 -33.54
N THR A 31 45.11 36.04 -32.40
CA THR A 31 44.84 34.62 -32.15
C THR A 31 43.41 34.28 -32.61
N LEU A 32 43.24 33.11 -33.24
CA LEU A 32 41.93 32.65 -33.68
C LEU A 32 41.09 32.22 -32.46
N VAL A 33 39.92 32.83 -32.28
CA VAL A 33 38.93 32.33 -31.31
C VAL A 33 38.19 31.15 -31.94
N SER A 34 38.27 29.97 -31.32
CA SER A 34 37.48 28.82 -31.77
C SER A 34 35.99 29.11 -31.57
N PRO A 35 35.15 28.94 -32.60
CA PRO A 35 33.72 29.17 -32.47
C PRO A 35 33.11 28.16 -31.49
N ALA A 36 32.30 28.66 -30.55
CA ALA A 36 31.50 27.81 -29.66
C ALA A 36 30.23 27.37 -30.41
N PHE A 37 30.23 26.14 -30.92
CA PHE A 37 29.02 25.55 -31.51
C PHE A 37 28.10 25.05 -30.40
N GLN A 38 26.96 25.69 -30.24
CA GLN A 38 25.90 25.17 -29.37
C GLN A 38 25.08 24.16 -30.15
N VAL A 39 24.95 22.96 -29.62
CA VAL A 39 23.98 21.97 -30.12
C VAL A 39 22.67 22.22 -29.39
N PRO A 40 21.57 22.59 -30.09
CA PRO A 40 20.30 22.83 -29.42
C PRO A 40 19.83 21.55 -28.74
N MET A 41 19.48 21.65 -27.45
CA MET A 41 18.88 20.51 -26.76
C MET A 41 17.51 20.18 -27.39
N PRO A 42 17.14 18.89 -27.44
CA PRO A 42 15.78 18.51 -27.77
C PRO A 42 14.76 19.26 -26.90
N PRO A 43 13.59 19.62 -27.44
CA PRO A 43 12.58 20.34 -26.67
C PRO A 43 12.10 19.48 -25.49
N PHE A 44 12.06 20.09 -24.31
CA PHE A 44 11.52 19.45 -23.11
C PHE A 44 9.99 19.40 -23.19
N ALA A 45 9.43 18.20 -23.05
CA ALA A 45 7.99 18.02 -22.90
C ALA A 45 7.62 18.05 -21.42
N PRO A 46 6.76 18.97 -20.95
CA PRO A 46 6.25 18.93 -19.59
C PRO A 46 5.36 17.70 -19.40
N ALA A 47 5.43 17.09 -18.22
CA ALA A 47 4.50 16.03 -17.85
C ALA A 47 3.09 16.62 -17.73
N ILE A 48 2.14 16.04 -18.47
CA ILE A 48 0.72 16.36 -18.40
C ILE A 48 -0.05 15.16 -17.85
N PHE A 49 -1.08 15.42 -17.06
CA PHE A 49 -2.01 14.39 -16.65
C PHE A 49 -2.77 13.87 -17.88
N ALA A 50 -2.94 12.55 -17.97
CA ALA A 50 -3.79 11.95 -18.98
C ALA A 50 -5.26 12.37 -18.77
N PRO A 51 -6.10 12.36 -19.83
CA PRO A 51 -7.53 12.59 -19.68
C PRO A 51 -8.13 11.64 -18.63
N GLU A 52 -8.86 12.19 -17.66
CA GLU A 52 -9.51 11.40 -16.61
C GLU A 52 -10.68 10.60 -17.19
N PHE A 53 -10.67 9.29 -16.95
CA PHE A 53 -11.83 8.44 -17.18
C PHE A 53 -12.83 8.62 -16.05
N ARG A 54 -14.10 8.35 -16.33
CA ARG A 54 -15.13 8.34 -15.29
C ARG A 54 -14.85 7.20 -14.31
N GLU A 55 -14.48 7.55 -13.08
CA GLU A 55 -14.33 6.58 -11.99
C GLU A 55 -15.69 6.11 -11.47
N LEU A 56 -15.72 4.88 -10.95
CA LEU A 56 -16.87 4.38 -10.23
C LEU A 56 -17.05 5.17 -8.93
N ALA A 57 -18.30 5.33 -8.50
CA ALA A 57 -18.55 5.90 -7.19
C ALA A 57 -17.87 5.03 -6.10
N PRO A 58 -17.36 5.66 -5.03
CA PRO A 58 -16.80 4.92 -3.90
C PRO A 58 -17.82 3.90 -3.35
N PRO A 59 -17.34 2.78 -2.78
CA PRO A 59 -18.23 1.82 -2.13
C PRO A 59 -19.05 2.52 -1.04
N LYS A 60 -20.32 2.14 -0.92
CA LYS A 60 -21.22 2.72 0.09
C LYS A 60 -20.76 2.31 1.48
N LEU A 61 -20.85 3.24 2.43
CA LEU A 61 -20.60 2.96 3.84
C LEU A 61 -21.81 2.23 4.43
N GLU A 62 -21.60 0.99 4.87
CA GLU A 62 -22.57 0.22 5.64
C GLU A 62 -22.31 0.41 7.14
N LEU A 63 -23.37 0.72 7.89
CA LEU A 63 -23.30 0.94 9.32
C LEU A 63 -23.58 -0.39 10.04
N PHE A 64 -22.52 -1.14 10.33
CA PHE A 64 -22.59 -2.37 11.12
C PHE A 64 -22.49 -2.07 12.61
N ASP A 65 -23.20 -2.85 13.43
CA ASP A 65 -22.92 -2.92 14.85
C ASP A 65 -21.64 -3.75 15.06
N LEU A 66 -20.55 -3.05 15.39
CA LEU A 66 -19.24 -3.68 15.57
C LEU A 66 -19.21 -4.54 16.83
N ASP A 67 -19.98 -4.21 17.85
CA ASP A 67 -19.99 -4.97 19.09
C ASP A 67 -20.63 -6.35 18.88
N ASP A 68 -21.65 -6.44 18.02
CA ASP A 68 -22.25 -7.72 17.62
C ASP A 68 -21.35 -8.49 16.64
N ALA A 69 -20.84 -7.81 15.61
CA ALA A 69 -20.04 -8.44 14.55
C ALA A 69 -18.68 -8.98 15.05
N PHE A 70 -18.08 -8.34 16.06
CA PHE A 70 -16.78 -8.73 16.62
C PHE A 70 -16.87 -9.25 18.06
N ALA A 71 -18.08 -9.58 18.54
CA ALA A 71 -18.25 -10.14 19.87
C ALA A 71 -17.43 -11.43 20.03
N THR A 72 -16.55 -11.46 21.03
CA THR A 72 -15.87 -12.70 21.41
C THR A 72 -16.89 -13.74 21.91
N HIS A 73 -16.57 -15.04 21.80
CA HIS A 73 -17.44 -16.10 22.33
C HIS A 73 -17.84 -15.87 23.80
N LYS A 74 -16.95 -15.28 24.62
CA LYS A 74 -17.25 -14.95 26.02
C LYS A 74 -18.35 -13.88 26.14
N ILE A 75 -18.31 -12.84 25.31
CA ILE A 75 -19.31 -11.77 25.31
C ILE A 75 -20.64 -12.32 24.80
N GLN A 76 -20.62 -13.07 23.70
CA GLN A 76 -21.83 -13.70 23.14
C GLN A 76 -22.49 -14.64 24.16
N LEU A 77 -21.71 -15.47 24.86
CA LEU A 77 -22.23 -16.32 25.93
C LEU A 77 -22.83 -15.51 27.08
N ALA A 78 -22.18 -14.45 27.52
CA ALA A 78 -22.72 -13.60 28.58
C ALA A 78 -24.05 -12.94 28.17
N GLN A 79 -24.13 -12.45 26.93
CA GLN A 79 -25.37 -11.91 26.37
C GLN A 79 -26.46 -12.98 26.28
N LEU A 80 -26.11 -14.20 25.84
CA LEU A 80 -27.02 -15.33 25.79
C LEU A 80 -27.56 -15.70 27.18
N THR A 81 -26.69 -15.76 28.20
CA THR A 81 -27.09 -16.03 29.59
C THR A 81 -28.08 -15.00 30.11
N ASN A 82 -27.92 -13.74 29.73
CA ASN A 82 -28.85 -12.68 30.13
C ASN A 82 -30.20 -12.74 29.39
N ARG A 83 -30.27 -13.40 28.23
CA ARG A 83 -31.49 -13.51 27.42
C ARG A 83 -32.34 -14.73 27.78
N CYS A 84 -31.74 -15.82 28.24
CA CYS A 84 -32.46 -17.06 28.52
C CYS A 84 -32.99 -17.13 29.96
N ALA A 85 -34.21 -17.67 30.11
CA ALA A 85 -34.78 -18.01 31.40
C ALA A 85 -34.43 -19.46 31.83
N GLU A 86 -34.64 -19.82 33.10
CA GLU A 86 -34.29 -21.14 33.65
C GLU A 86 -35.02 -22.31 32.95
N ASN A 87 -36.23 -22.08 32.46
CA ASN A 87 -37.02 -23.07 31.72
C ASN A 87 -36.55 -23.27 30.27
N GLU A 88 -35.62 -22.46 29.77
CA GLU A 88 -35.13 -22.47 28.39
C GLU A 88 -33.78 -23.18 28.25
N LEU A 89 -33.44 -24.06 29.19
CA LEU A 89 -32.14 -24.75 29.25
C LEU A 89 -31.75 -25.44 27.92
N ASN A 90 -32.70 -26.08 27.25
CA ASN A 90 -32.43 -26.75 25.97
C ASN A 90 -32.06 -25.77 24.85
N LEU A 91 -32.65 -24.57 24.84
CA LEU A 91 -32.33 -23.52 23.88
C LEU A 91 -30.93 -22.97 24.18
N TYR A 92 -30.70 -22.60 25.44
CA TYR A 92 -29.43 -22.09 25.92
C TYR A 92 -28.25 -23.00 25.54
N ILE A 93 -28.35 -24.31 25.82
CA ILE A 93 -27.28 -25.26 25.51
C ILE A 93 -27.03 -25.36 24.00
N ARG A 94 -28.08 -25.30 23.16
CA ARG A 94 -27.92 -25.40 21.71
C ARG A 94 -27.29 -24.15 21.12
N GLU A 95 -27.70 -22.96 21.56
CA GLU A 95 -27.13 -21.69 21.12
C GLU A 95 -25.70 -21.50 21.62
N ALA A 96 -25.39 -21.92 22.86
CA ALA A 96 -24.01 -21.97 23.34
C ALA A 96 -23.14 -22.91 22.48
N GLY A 97 -23.70 -24.02 22.00
CA GLY A 97 -23.03 -24.93 21.07
C GLY A 97 -22.76 -24.33 19.68
N GLU A 98 -23.63 -23.44 19.19
CA GLU A 98 -23.39 -22.63 17.99
C GLU A 98 -22.27 -21.62 18.23
N ILE A 99 -22.35 -20.83 19.32
CA ILE A 99 -21.35 -19.80 19.67
C ILE A 99 -19.95 -20.40 19.81
N LEU A 100 -19.83 -21.61 20.37
CA LEU A 100 -18.55 -22.29 20.55
C LEU A 100 -18.13 -23.15 19.35
N ASP A 101 -18.83 -23.07 18.22
CA ASP A 101 -18.59 -23.88 17.00
C ASP A 101 -18.61 -25.41 17.22
N ILE A 102 -19.20 -25.88 18.32
CA ILE A 102 -19.30 -27.31 18.67
C ILE A 102 -20.20 -28.02 17.67
N ASN A 103 -21.27 -27.37 17.23
CA ASN A 103 -22.23 -27.94 16.29
C ASN A 103 -21.58 -28.36 14.97
N LYS A 104 -20.65 -27.55 14.45
CA LYS A 104 -19.88 -27.86 13.22
C LYS A 104 -18.99 -29.09 13.42
N THR A 105 -18.38 -29.23 14.58
CA THR A 105 -17.53 -30.39 14.94
C THR A 105 -18.35 -31.66 15.06
N LEU A 106 -19.50 -31.59 15.74
CA LEU A 106 -20.43 -32.71 15.87
C LEU A 106 -20.93 -33.16 14.49
N LEU A 107 -21.41 -32.24 13.64
CA LEU A 107 -21.86 -32.58 12.28
C LEU A 107 -20.77 -33.26 11.43
N ARG A 108 -19.50 -32.84 11.57
CA ARG A 108 -18.38 -33.46 10.86
C ARG A 108 -18.14 -34.91 11.32
N SER A 109 -18.29 -35.16 12.63
CA SER A 109 -18.10 -36.49 13.23
C SER A 109 -19.26 -37.45 12.94
N GLU A 110 -20.47 -36.92 12.78
CA GLU A 110 -21.71 -37.69 12.70
C GLU A 110 -22.22 -37.92 11.28
N ARG A 111 -21.35 -37.89 10.25
CA ARG A 111 -21.69 -38.12 8.82
C ARG A 111 -22.48 -39.41 8.51
N ARG A 112 -22.81 -40.24 9.50
CA ARG A 112 -23.54 -41.52 9.38
C ARG A 112 -24.89 -41.55 10.09
N THR A 113 -25.31 -40.50 10.78
CA THR A 113 -26.58 -40.49 11.50
C THR A 113 -27.32 -39.21 11.14
N GLU A 114 -28.57 -39.32 10.69
CA GLU A 114 -29.52 -38.20 10.51
C GLU A 114 -29.92 -37.60 11.88
N GLY A 115 -28.92 -37.33 12.73
CA GLY A 115 -29.07 -36.98 14.12
C GLY A 115 -29.20 -35.47 14.26
N LYS A 116 -30.42 -35.00 14.52
CA LYS A 116 -30.68 -33.64 14.98
C LYS A 116 -29.76 -33.31 16.17
N ILE A 117 -28.98 -32.23 16.06
CA ILE A 117 -28.14 -31.74 17.16
C ILE A 117 -29.04 -31.41 18.35
N THR A 118 -28.91 -32.22 19.40
CA THR A 118 -29.70 -32.12 20.62
C THR A 118 -28.84 -31.54 21.73
N ALA A 119 -29.43 -30.77 22.65
CA ALA A 119 -28.73 -30.18 23.80
C ALA A 119 -27.88 -31.21 24.58
N LYS A 120 -28.41 -32.43 24.76
CA LYS A 120 -27.68 -33.54 25.39
C LYS A 120 -26.34 -33.86 24.72
N LYS A 121 -26.31 -33.85 23.39
CA LYS A 121 -25.12 -34.14 22.57
C LYS A 121 -24.04 -33.08 22.74
N VAL A 122 -24.46 -31.81 22.72
CA VAL A 122 -23.57 -30.66 22.96
C VAL A 122 -22.98 -30.75 24.36
N MET A 123 -23.81 -31.03 25.37
CA MET A 123 -23.36 -31.14 26.74
C MET A 123 -22.41 -32.32 26.96
N GLU A 124 -22.71 -33.48 26.38
CA GLU A 124 -21.83 -34.66 26.38
C GLU A 124 -20.45 -34.31 25.82
N TYR A 125 -20.41 -33.65 24.66
CA TYR A 125 -19.15 -33.21 24.05
C TYR A 125 -18.34 -32.31 24.97
N VAL A 126 -18.98 -31.29 25.57
CA VAL A 126 -18.31 -30.34 26.48
C VAL A 126 -17.75 -31.05 27.71
N ILE A 127 -18.54 -31.92 28.35
CA ILE A 127 -18.11 -32.64 29.55
C ILE A 127 -16.94 -33.56 29.23
N LEU A 128 -16.99 -34.31 28.14
CA LEU A 128 -15.89 -35.18 27.71
C LEU A 128 -14.61 -34.38 27.48
N HIS A 129 -14.70 -33.23 26.80
CA HIS A 129 -13.55 -32.34 26.57
C HIS A 129 -12.96 -31.80 27.87
N ILE A 130 -13.79 -31.41 28.83
CA ILE A 130 -13.32 -30.94 30.14
C ILE A 130 -12.61 -32.07 30.89
N VAL A 131 -13.16 -33.28 30.86
CA VAL A 131 -12.55 -34.46 31.49
C VAL A 131 -11.21 -34.80 30.84
N GLU A 132 -11.12 -34.80 29.51
CA GLU A 132 -9.88 -35.03 28.76
C GLU A 132 -8.84 -33.94 29.00
N TRP A 133 -9.27 -32.69 29.01
CA TRP A 133 -8.41 -31.55 29.35
C TRP A 133 -7.84 -31.72 30.76
N LYS A 134 -8.69 -32.04 31.75
CA LYS A 134 -8.25 -32.24 33.14
C LYS A 134 -7.30 -33.43 33.29
N LYS A 135 -7.52 -34.53 32.57
CA LYS A 135 -6.59 -35.68 32.52
C LYS A 135 -5.22 -35.26 31.98
N SER A 136 -5.20 -34.43 30.95
CA SER A 136 -3.96 -33.94 30.32
C SER A 136 -3.24 -32.92 31.20
N THR A 137 -3.96 -32.06 31.93
CA THR A 137 -3.38 -31.08 32.87
C THR A 137 -2.92 -31.72 34.19
N GLY A 138 -3.53 -32.84 34.60
CA GLY A 138 -3.22 -33.55 35.83
C GLY A 138 -1.86 -34.26 35.86
N GLY A 139 -1.14 -34.31 34.72
CA GLY A 139 0.19 -34.94 34.62
C GLY A 139 1.39 -34.04 34.95
N MET A 140 1.20 -32.75 35.23
CA MET A 140 2.30 -31.78 35.44
C MET A 140 2.23 -31.01 36.77
N VAL A 141 1.55 -31.55 37.79
CA VAL A 141 1.72 -31.09 39.18
C VAL A 141 2.40 -32.21 39.97
N GLY A 142 3.72 -32.29 39.82
CA GLY A 142 4.53 -33.30 40.50
C GLY A 142 5.91 -33.47 39.91
N ARG A 143 6.74 -32.41 39.95
CA ARG A 143 8.20 -32.46 40.11
C ARG A 143 8.76 -31.07 40.32
#